data_AF-A0A2V6WW46-F1
#
_entry.id   AF-A0A2V6WW46-F1
#
_cell.length_a   1.000
_cell.length_b   1.000
_cell.length_c   1.000
_cell.angle_alpha   90.00
_cell.angle_beta   90.00
_cell.angle_gamma   90.00
#
_symmetry.space_group_name_H-M   'P 1'
#
loop_
_entity.id
_entity.type
_entity.pdbx_description
1 polymer ?
#
loop_
_entity_poly.entity_id
_entity_poly.type
_entity_poly.pdbx_seq_one_letter_code
_entity_poly.pdbx_strand_id
1 'polypeptide(L)' 'TGQATPLADIKRVRSAVPDVPLLVGSGVGAETVSELLSLADGLIVGTWVKQHGDVRQPVDRARVERLVAAARRR' A
#
# COMPACT_ATOMS: atom_id res chain seq x y z
N THR A 1 -7.97 4.59 11.58
CA THR A 1 -6.69 4.22 10.92
C THR A 1 -7.00 3.74 9.51
N GLY A 2 -6.10 3.91 8.53
CA GLY A 2 -6.38 3.60 7.11
C GLY A 2 -6.41 4.82 6.17
N GLN A 3 -6.05 6.00 6.66
CA GLN A 3 -5.87 7.18 5.82
C GLN A 3 -4.65 7.02 4.92
N ALA A 4 -4.68 7.65 3.74
CA ALA A 4 -3.55 7.72 2.82
C ALA A 4 -2.32 8.26 3.56
N THR A 5 -1.22 7.51 3.50
CA THR A 5 0.07 8.00 3.99
C THR A 5 0.49 9.15 3.09
N PRO A 6 0.65 10.39 3.59
CA PRO A 6 1.07 11.50 2.75
C PRO A 6 2.44 11.18 2.12
N LEU A 7 2.57 11.38 0.80
CA LEU A 7 3.82 11.08 0.09
C LEU A 7 5.01 11.89 0.64
N ALA A 8 4.73 13.09 1.16
CA ALA A 8 5.73 13.93 1.82
C ALA A 8 6.38 13.22 3.02
N ASP A 9 5.62 12.43 3.77
CA ASP A 9 6.14 11.70 4.92
C ASP A 9 7.00 10.52 4.47
N ILE A 10 6.59 9.82 3.41
CA ILE A 10 7.38 8.73 2.81
C ILE A 10 8.72 9.27 2.30
N LYS A 11 8.71 10.40 1.58
CA LYS A 11 9.92 11.08 1.10
C LYS A 11 10.82 11.49 2.26
N ARG A 12 10.26 12.06 3.33
CA ARG A 12 11.03 12.45 4.52
C ARG A 12 11.72 11.27 5.16
N VAL A 13 11.01 10.14 5.33
CA VAL A 13 11.59 8.92 5.89
C VAL A 13 12.67 8.36 4.97
N ARG A 14 12.43 8.27 3.65
CA ARG A 14 13.45 7.80 2.69
C ARG A 14 14.73 8.62 2.74
N SER A 15 14.62 9.94 2.82
CA SER A 15 15.81 10.80 2.96
C SER A 15 16.58 10.58 4.26
N ALA A 16 15.89 10.22 5.35
CA ALA A 16 16.51 9.96 6.64
C ALA A 16 17.18 8.57 6.71
N VAL A 17 16.67 7.59 5.95
CA VAL A 17 17.16 6.21 5.95
C VAL A 17 17.35 5.67 4.52
N PRO A 18 18.30 6.22 3.75
CA PRO A 18 18.43 5.96 2.30
C PRO A 18 18.67 4.49 1.95
N ASP A 19 19.28 3.71 2.84
CA ASP A 19 19.68 2.32 2.58
C ASP A 19 18.82 1.27 3.32
N VAL A 20 17.83 1.71 4.11
CA VAL A 20 16.96 0.80 4.88
C VAL A 20 15.73 0.46 4.04
N PRO A 21 15.32 -0.82 3.93
CA PRO A 21 14.05 -1.17 3.28
C PRO A 21 12.86 -0.49 3.95
N LEU A 22 12.01 0.18 3.16
CA LEU A 22 10.83 0.90 3.62
C LEU A 22 9.55 0.24 3.09
N LEU A 23 8.68 -0.12 4.03
CA LEU A 23 7.37 -0.69 3.76
C LEU A 23 6.27 0.28 4.19
N VAL A 24 5.25 0.47 3.33
CA VAL A 24 4.07 1.29 3.66
C VAL A 24 2.88 0.38 3.98
N GLY A 25 2.28 0.58 5.16
CA GLY A 25 1.17 -0.25 5.65
C GLY A 25 -0.23 0.40 5.61
N SER A 26 -0.31 1.72 5.41
CA SER A 26 -1.56 2.49 5.51
C SER A 26 -1.95 3.16 4.20
N GLY A 27 -3.25 3.15 3.91
CA GLY A 27 -3.83 3.79 2.71
C GLY A 27 -3.50 3.08 1.40
N VAL A 28 -3.15 1.79 1.47
CA VAL A 28 -2.82 1.00 0.28
C VAL A 28 -4.10 0.46 -0.35
N GLY A 29 -4.29 0.78 -1.63
CA GLY A 29 -5.38 0.31 -2.48
C GLY A 29 -4.94 0.26 -3.94
N ALA A 30 -5.76 -0.28 -4.84
CA ALA A 30 -5.41 -0.38 -6.27
C ALA A 30 -5.15 0.99 -6.92
N GLU A 31 -5.78 2.04 -6.39
CA GLU A 31 -5.63 3.43 -6.81
C GLU A 31 -4.34 4.10 -6.30
N THR A 32 -3.78 3.66 -5.17
CA THR A 32 -2.56 4.26 -4.57
C THR A 32 -1.30 3.42 -4.74
N VAL A 33 -1.44 2.12 -5.05
CA VAL A 33 -0.34 1.14 -5.02
C VAL A 33 0.86 1.51 -5.90
N SER A 34 0.61 2.06 -7.09
CA SER A 34 1.67 2.41 -8.04
C SER A 34 2.50 3.58 -7.55
N GLU A 35 1.85 4.61 -7.00
CA GLU A 35 2.51 5.80 -6.49
C GLU A 35 3.31 5.47 -5.22
N LEU A 36 2.73 4.67 -4.31
CA LEU A 36 3.42 4.26 -3.10
C LEU A 36 4.66 3.40 -3.40
N LEU A 37 4.57 2.46 -4.33
CA LEU A 37 5.72 1.64 -4.76
C LEU A 37 6.79 2.43 -5.52
N SER A 38 6.49 3.64 -6.02
CA SER A 38 7.51 4.50 -6.61
C SER A 38 8.45 5.12 -5.55
N LEU A 39 8.05 5.09 -4.27
CA LEU A 39 8.76 5.71 -3.15
C LEU A 39 9.14 4.72 -2.03
N ALA A 40 8.63 3.50 -2.09
CA ALA A 40 8.80 2.46 -1.07
C ALA A 40 9.14 1.11 -1.71
N ASP A 41 9.87 0.28 -0.97
CA ASP A 41 10.36 -1.02 -1.45
C ASP A 41 9.28 -2.10 -1.41
N GLY A 42 8.23 -1.89 -0.61
CA GLY A 42 7.11 -2.80 -0.51
C GLY A 42 5.94 -2.24 0.28
N LEU A 43 4.87 -3.04 0.34
CA LEU A 43 3.58 -2.63 0.91
C LEU A 43 3.02 -3.74 1.80
N ILE A 44 2.31 -3.34 2.84
CA ILE A 44 1.52 -4.22 3.70
C ILE A 44 0.06 -3.81 3.55
N VAL A 45 -0.81 -4.73 3.11
CA VAL A 45 -2.21 -4.41 2.83
C VAL A 45 -3.12 -5.26 3.69
N GLY A 46 -3.88 -4.59 4.55
CA GLY A 46 -4.86 -5.22 5.43
C GLY A 46 -6.29 -5.03 4.93
N THR A 47 -6.98 -4.06 5.51
CA THR A 47 -8.42 -3.85 5.35
C THR A 47 -8.91 -3.77 3.90
N TRP A 48 -8.13 -3.15 3.00
CA TRP A 48 -8.57 -2.91 1.62
C TRP A 48 -8.86 -4.21 0.84
N VAL A 49 -8.04 -5.26 1.05
CA VAL A 49 -8.22 -6.57 0.38
C VAL A 49 -9.31 -7.44 1.02
N LYS A 50 -9.92 -6.99 2.12
CA LYS A 50 -11.02 -7.72 2.77
C LYS A 50 -12.37 -7.32 2.17
N GLN A 51 -13.33 -8.25 2.23
CA GLN A 51 -14.70 -7.92 1.83
C GLN A 51 -15.22 -6.75 2.69
N HIS A 52 -15.92 -5.82 2.03
CA HIS A 52 -16.46 -4.59 2.63
C HIS A 52 -15.45 -3.69 3.35
N GLY A 53 -14.15 -3.95 3.24
CA GLY A 53 -13.17 -3.21 4.01
C GLY A 53 -13.26 -3.48 5.52
N ASP A 54 -13.55 -4.71 5.95
CA ASP A 54 -13.53 -5.10 7.36
C ASP A 54 -12.48 -6.19 7.60
N VAL A 55 -11.56 -5.95 8.54
CA VAL A 55 -10.47 -6.89 8.88
C VAL A 55 -10.95 -8.27 9.33
N ARG A 56 -12.18 -8.35 9.86
CA ARG A 56 -12.83 -9.58 10.34
C ARG A 56 -13.39 -10.43 9.20
N GLN A 57 -13.56 -9.84 8.02
CA GLN A 57 -14.10 -10.51 6.85
C GLN A 57 -13.02 -11.32 6.12
N PRO A 58 -13.41 -12.31 5.29
CA PRO A 58 -12.46 -13.01 4.45
C PRO A 58 -11.82 -12.06 3.42
N VAL A 59 -10.70 -12.51 2.86
CA VAL A 59 -10.04 -11.82 1.75
C VAL A 59 -10.93 -11.91 0.52
N ASP A 60 -11.11 -10.78 -0.16
CA ASP A 60 -11.80 -10.68 -1.44
C ASP A 60 -10.79 -10.90 -2.57
N ARG A 61 -10.90 -12.04 -3.25
CA ARG A 61 -10.01 -12.42 -4.35
C ARG A 61 -9.97 -11.37 -5.46
N ALA A 62 -11.13 -10.82 -5.85
CA ALA A 62 -11.20 -9.85 -6.96
C ALA A 62 -10.47 -8.54 -6.60
N ARG A 63 -10.51 -8.15 -5.32
CA ARG A 63 -9.73 -7.00 -4.82
C ARG A 63 -8.23 -7.30 -4.88
N VAL A 64 -7.79 -8.46 -4.43
CA VAL A 64 -6.37 -8.86 -4.50
C VAL A 64 -5.87 -8.84 -5.94
N GLU A 65 -6.62 -9.43 -6.86
CA GLU A 65 -6.27 -9.45 -8.29
C GLU A 65 -6.14 -8.02 -8.85
N ARG A 66 -7.07 -7.12 -8.50
CA ARG A 66 -7.01 -5.70 -8.91
C ARG A 66 -5.79 -4.99 -8.34
N LEU A 67 -5.48 -5.20 -7.06
CA LEU A 67 -4.31 -4.61 -6.40
C LEU A 67 -3.01 -5.08 -7.04
N VAL A 68 -2.85 -6.39 -7.26
CA VAL A 68 -1.65 -6.98 -7.87
C VAL A 68 -1.50 -6.52 -9.32
N ALA A 69 -2.60 -6.47 -10.08
CA ALA A 69 -2.58 -5.97 -11.44
C ALA A 69 -2.15 -4.50 -11.52
N ALA A 70 -2.59 -3.66 -10.59
CA ALA A 70 -2.16 -2.26 -10.49
C ALA A 70 -0.68 -2.14 -10.05
N ALA A 71 -0.23 -2.96 -9.09
CA ALA A 71 1.16 -2.97 -8.62
C ALA A 71 2.19 -3.37 -9.69
N ARG A 72 1.79 -4.22 -10.64
CA ARG A 72 2.64 -4.71 -11.74
C ARG A 72 2.80 -3.71 -12.89
N ARG A 73 2.02 -2.62 -12.91
CA ARG A 73 2.12 -1.57 -13.94
C ARG A 73 3.17 -0.50 -13.59
N ARG A 74 3.96 -0.72 -12.54
CA ARG A 74 5.04 0.18 -12.11
C ARG A 74 6.23 0.14 -13.06
#